data_AF-A0A9X4XF60-F1
#
_entry.id   AF-A0A9X4XF60-F1
#
_cell.length_a   1.000
_cell.length_b   1.000
_cell.length_c   1.000
_cell.angle_alpha   90.00
_cell.angle_beta   90.00
_cell.angle_gamma   90.00
#
_symmetry.space_group_name_H-M   'P 1'
#
loop_
_entity.id
_entity.type
_entity.pdbx_description
1 polymer ?
#
loop_
_entity_poly.entity_id
_entity_poly.type
_entity_poly.pdbx_seq_one_letter_code
_entity_poly.pdbx_strand_id
1 'polypeptide(L)'
;MFKTNKRLTFLILIIVVTISAWIGFESLNPATPNYDDLSKVNVTNQMNHIQEIAKEPHSIYDIEAKENVRNYLISQLEAFGLQPTLYEYEDVYVERSDSYEDLQNIYATLEGQSDSYIMLVTHYDRSRAKPERYAEMDGSRGATDVRYGLSTILETVRVI
;
A
#
# COMPACT_ATOMS: atom_id res chain seq x y z
N MET A 1 0.61 -20.15 50.55
CA MET A 1 -0.59 -19.42 50.06
C MET A 1 -0.29 -17.93 50.13
N PHE A 2 0.11 -17.29 49.02
CA PHE A 2 0.45 -15.87 49.02
C PHE A 2 -0.82 -15.04 49.30
N LYS A 3 -0.80 -14.24 50.37
CA LYS A 3 -1.92 -13.37 50.73
C LYS A 3 -1.80 -12.09 49.88
N THR A 4 -2.50 -12.06 48.75
CA THR A 4 -2.44 -10.93 47.82
C THR A 4 -2.94 -9.67 48.50
N ASN A 5 -2.09 -8.65 48.61
CA ASN A 5 -2.48 -7.36 49.16
C ASN A 5 -3.40 -6.66 48.15
N LYS A 6 -4.70 -6.61 48.45
CA LYS A 6 -5.72 -6.03 47.56
C LYS A 6 -5.43 -4.58 47.20
N ARG A 7 -4.83 -3.79 48.10
CA ARG A 7 -4.45 -2.39 47.82
C ARG A 7 -3.28 -2.30 46.85
N LEU A 8 -2.28 -3.16 47.02
CA LEU A 8 -1.14 -3.24 46.10
C LEU A 8 -1.59 -3.71 44.71
N THR A 9 -2.48 -4.71 44.67
CA THR A 9 -3.05 -5.23 43.41
C THR A 9 -3.85 -4.14 42.69
N PHE A 10 -4.66 -3.39 43.42
CA PHE A 10 -5.42 -2.26 42.88
C PHE A 10 -4.52 -1.15 42.34
N LEU A 11 -3.42 -0.83 43.04
CA LEU A 11 -2.45 0.16 42.60
C LEU A 11 -1.71 -0.28 41.32
N ILE A 12 -1.27 -1.54 41.26
CA ILE A 12 -0.68 -2.12 40.05
C ILE A 12 -1.66 -2.06 38.87
N LEU A 13 -2.93 -2.40 39.10
CA LEU A 13 -3.97 -2.36 38.07
C LEU A 13 -4.14 -0.94 37.51
N ILE A 14 -4.22 0.07 38.37
CA ILE A 14 -4.32 1.48 37.94
C ILE A 14 -3.12 1.86 37.09
N ILE A 15 -1.90 1.54 37.54
CA ILE A 15 -0.66 1.87 36.80
C ILE A 15 -0.68 1.23 35.41
N VAL A 16 -1.01 -0.07 35.32
CA VAL A 16 -1.06 -0.79 34.04
C VAL A 16 -2.11 -0.18 33.11
N VAL A 17 -3.30 0.14 33.61
CA VAL A 17 -4.37 0.76 32.82
C VAL A 17 -3.95 2.14 32.33
N THR A 18 -3.36 2.97 33.19
CA THR A 18 -2.89 4.32 32.82
C THR A 18 -1.78 4.26 31.77
N ILE A 19 -0.79 3.38 31.96
CA ILE A 19 0.29 3.19 30.97
C ILE A 19 -0.29 2.68 29.65
N SER A 20 -1.19 1.70 29.68
CA SER A 20 -1.81 1.15 28.47
C SER A 20 -2.63 2.21 27.72
N ALA A 21 -3.38 3.05 28.45
CA ALA A 21 -4.15 4.14 27.87
C ALA A 21 -3.23 5.22 27.26
N TRP A 22 -2.10 5.52 27.92
CA TRP A 22 -1.13 6.48 27.38
C TRP A 22 -0.43 5.95 26.12
N ILE A 23 0.04 4.70 26.14
CA ILE A 23 0.61 4.05 24.94
C ILE A 23 -0.44 4.01 23.82
N GLY A 24 -1.68 3.66 24.13
CA GLY A 24 -2.79 3.66 23.17
C GLY A 24 -3.02 5.04 22.56
N PHE A 25 -3.04 6.09 23.39
CA PHE A 25 -3.20 7.47 22.94
C PHE A 25 -2.05 7.91 22.03
N GLU A 26 -0.80 7.65 22.41
CA GLU A 26 0.35 7.99 21.56
C GLU A 26 0.40 7.17 20.27
N SER A 27 -0.05 5.91 20.30
CA SER A 27 -0.13 5.08 19.08
C SER A 27 -1.18 5.59 18.07
N LEU A 28 -2.16 6.36 18.54
CA LEU A 28 -3.16 7.01 17.70
C LEU A 28 -2.67 8.34 17.12
N ASN A 29 -1.57 8.91 17.64
CA ASN A 29 -0.97 10.11 17.08
C ASN A 29 -0.22 9.72 15.79
N PRO A 30 -0.68 10.16 14.61
CA PRO A 30 0.06 9.91 13.39
C PRO A 30 1.42 10.62 13.47
N ALA A 31 2.44 10.03 12.84
CA ALA A 31 3.71 10.70 12.66
C ALA A 31 3.49 12.08 12.02
N THR A 32 4.28 13.06 12.43
CA THR A 32 4.22 14.40 11.82
C THR A 32 4.52 14.27 10.33
N PRO A 33 3.60 14.69 9.45
CA PRO A 33 3.80 14.57 8.01
C PRO A 33 4.98 15.44 7.55
N ASN A 34 5.79 14.90 6.65
CA ASN A 34 6.91 15.61 6.04
C ASN A 34 6.52 16.06 4.62
N TYR A 35 6.56 17.37 4.38
CA TYR A 35 6.21 17.97 3.08
C TYR A 35 7.40 18.57 2.34
N ASP A 36 8.52 18.83 3.03
CA ASP A 36 9.58 19.69 2.51
C ASP A 36 10.94 18.96 2.40
N ASP A 37 11.20 17.96 3.23
CA ASP A 37 12.47 17.23 3.23
C ASP A 37 12.42 16.07 2.23
N LEU A 38 13.01 16.28 1.06
CA LEU A 38 13.07 15.27 -0.02
C LEU A 38 14.05 14.12 0.28
N SER A 39 14.88 14.20 1.32
CA SER A 39 15.75 13.08 1.72
C SER A 39 14.99 12.00 2.50
N LYS A 40 13.75 12.28 2.88
CA LYS A 40 12.86 11.36 3.60
C LYS A 40 11.57 11.19 2.82
N VAL A 41 10.78 10.20 3.24
CA VAL A 41 9.43 9.99 2.74
C VAL A 41 8.64 11.29 2.82
N ASN A 42 8.08 11.70 1.69
CA ASN A 42 7.44 12.99 1.48
C ASN A 42 5.96 12.82 1.08
N VAL A 43 5.08 13.47 1.83
CA VAL A 43 3.63 13.35 1.64
C VAL A 43 3.16 13.98 0.33
N THR A 44 3.80 15.06 -0.13
CA THR A 44 3.47 15.70 -1.41
C THR A 44 3.74 14.74 -2.58
N ASN A 45 4.89 14.07 -2.58
CA ASN A 45 5.22 13.07 -3.62
C ASN A 45 4.27 11.88 -3.59
N GLN A 46 3.97 11.35 -2.40
CA GLN A 46 2.97 10.30 -2.25
C GLN A 46 1.61 10.71 -2.82
N MET A 47 1.16 11.94 -2.54
CA MET A 47 -0.09 12.45 -3.07
C MET A 47 -0.05 12.58 -4.60
N ASN A 48 1.08 13.01 -5.17
CA ASN A 48 1.25 13.09 -6.62
C ASN A 48 1.16 11.69 -7.26
N HIS A 49 1.83 10.67 -6.69
CA HIS A 49 1.69 9.28 -7.15
C HIS A 49 0.24 8.79 -7.07
N ILE A 50 -0.45 9.08 -5.96
CA ILE A 50 -1.86 8.75 -5.79
C ILE A 50 -2.68 9.41 -6.92
N GLN A 51 -2.47 10.69 -7.20
CA GLN A 51 -3.21 11.44 -8.22
C GLN A 51 -2.96 10.92 -9.64
N GLU A 52 -1.71 10.57 -9.96
CA GLU A 52 -1.35 10.02 -11.27
C GLU A 52 -2.01 8.65 -11.51
N ILE A 53 -1.89 7.74 -10.54
CA ILE A 53 -2.58 6.44 -10.57
C ILE A 53 -4.11 6.65 -10.48
N ALA A 54 -4.58 7.82 -10.03
CA ALA A 54 -5.99 8.11 -9.83
C ALA A 54 -6.80 8.58 -11.01
N LYS A 55 -6.13 8.90 -12.12
CA LYS A 55 -6.75 9.56 -13.25
C LYS A 55 -7.98 8.79 -13.71
N GLU A 56 -7.86 7.49 -13.91
CA GLU A 56 -8.92 6.64 -14.48
C GLU A 56 -9.16 5.37 -13.63
N PRO A 57 -10.38 4.81 -13.66
CA PRO A 57 -10.61 3.42 -13.28
C PRO A 57 -9.72 2.49 -14.13
N HIS A 58 -9.06 1.52 -13.49
CA HIS A 58 -8.12 0.60 -14.15
C HIS A 58 -8.33 -0.83 -13.62
N SER A 59 -9.53 -1.35 -13.83
CA SER A 59 -9.81 -2.77 -13.60
C SER A 59 -9.18 -3.66 -14.67
N ILE A 60 -9.28 -4.98 -14.52
CA ILE A 60 -8.83 -5.93 -15.54
C ILE A 60 -9.51 -5.74 -16.90
N TYR A 61 -10.68 -5.08 -16.93
CA TYR A 61 -11.43 -4.77 -18.16
C TYR A 61 -11.05 -3.42 -18.77
N ASP A 62 -10.40 -2.54 -18.01
CA ASP A 62 -10.01 -1.20 -18.43
C ASP A 62 -8.58 -1.22 -18.98
N ILE A 63 -8.41 -1.89 -20.12
CA ILE A 63 -7.09 -2.25 -20.67
C ILE A 63 -6.18 -1.02 -20.77
N GLU A 64 -6.59 0.02 -21.49
CA GLU A 64 -5.78 1.22 -21.72
C GLU A 64 -5.37 1.92 -20.41
N ALA A 65 -6.32 2.11 -19.48
CA ALA A 65 -6.05 2.74 -18.19
C ALA A 65 -5.08 1.89 -17.34
N LYS A 66 -5.22 0.56 -17.38
CA LYS A 66 -4.31 -0.39 -16.73
C LYS A 66 -2.90 -0.29 -17.31
N GLU A 67 -2.78 -0.18 -18.64
CA GLU A 67 -1.49 0.00 -19.32
C GLU A 67 -0.83 1.32 -18.95
N ASN A 68 -1.60 2.41 -18.89
CA ASN A 68 -1.12 3.73 -18.49
C ASN A 68 -0.55 3.70 -17.06
N VAL A 69 -1.26 3.06 -16.12
CA VAL A 69 -0.76 2.88 -14.75
C VAL A 69 0.50 2.01 -14.73
N ARG A 70 0.51 0.88 -15.45
CA ARG A 70 1.69 0.00 -15.55
C ARG A 70 2.92 0.76 -16.05
N ASN A 71 2.77 1.49 -17.15
CA ASN A 71 3.84 2.27 -17.77
C ASN A 71 4.33 3.39 -16.83
N TYR A 72 3.41 4.05 -16.13
CA TYR A 72 3.76 5.02 -15.09
C TYR A 72 4.62 4.38 -14.00
N LEU A 73 4.19 3.24 -13.43
CA LEU A 73 4.93 2.55 -12.37
C LEU A 73 6.34 2.13 -12.82
N ILE A 74 6.46 1.57 -14.02
CA ILE A 74 7.75 1.22 -14.64
C ILE A 74 8.63 2.47 -14.74
N SER A 75 8.10 3.57 -15.28
CA SER A 75 8.87 4.82 -15.43
C SER A 75 9.36 5.40 -14.10
N GLN A 76 8.57 5.28 -13.02
CA GLN A 76 8.99 5.76 -11.70
C GLN A 76 10.12 4.89 -11.14
N LEU A 77 10.02 3.56 -11.25
CA LEU A 77 11.06 2.65 -10.80
C LEU A 77 12.37 2.86 -11.58
N GLU A 78 12.29 3.05 -12.90
CA GLU A 78 13.44 3.39 -13.74
C GLU A 78 14.06 4.74 -13.37
N ALA A 79 13.23 5.76 -13.07
CA ALA A 79 13.71 7.07 -12.62
C ALA A 79 14.44 7.01 -11.27
N PHE A 80 14.13 6.01 -10.44
CA PHE A 80 14.85 5.73 -9.19
C PHE A 80 16.11 4.87 -9.40
N GLY A 81 16.43 4.51 -10.65
CA GLY A 81 17.61 3.73 -11.00
C GLY A 81 17.43 2.21 -10.91
N LEU A 82 16.21 1.72 -10.70
CA LEU A 82 15.92 0.29 -10.71
C LEU A 82 15.75 -0.23 -12.15
N GLN A 83 15.80 -1.54 -12.30
CA GLN A 83 15.57 -2.24 -13.58
C GLN A 83 14.30 -3.10 -13.45
N PRO A 84 13.11 -2.50 -13.63
CA PRO A 84 11.86 -3.26 -13.53
C PRO A 84 11.73 -4.28 -14.66
N THR A 85 11.26 -5.48 -14.32
CA THR A 85 10.91 -6.56 -15.24
C THR A 85 9.40 -6.75 -15.22
N LEU A 86 8.80 -6.81 -16.41
CA LEU A 86 7.39 -7.15 -16.58
C LEU A 86 7.26 -8.66 -16.78
N TYR A 87 6.48 -9.30 -15.93
CA TYR A 87 6.08 -10.70 -16.08
C TYR A 87 4.64 -10.77 -16.55
N GLU A 88 4.43 -11.38 -17.72
CA GLU A 88 3.12 -11.49 -18.36
C GLU A 88 2.66 -12.95 -18.36
N TYR A 89 1.39 -13.16 -18.06
CA TYR A 89 0.74 -14.45 -18.03
C TYR A 89 -0.59 -14.33 -18.76
N GLU A 90 -0.73 -15.03 -19.87
CA GLU A 90 -1.94 -15.03 -20.69
C GLU A 90 -2.83 -16.23 -20.32
N ASP A 91 -4.14 -16.07 -20.54
CA ASP A 91 -5.12 -17.16 -20.36
C ASP A 91 -5.04 -17.85 -18.98
N VAL A 92 -4.89 -17.07 -17.90
CA VAL A 92 -4.89 -17.62 -16.54
C VAL A 92 -6.33 -17.85 -16.09
N TYR A 93 -6.68 -19.10 -15.79
CA TYR A 93 -7.99 -19.41 -15.22
C TYR A 93 -8.11 -18.91 -13.77
N VAL A 94 -9.09 -18.04 -13.52
CA VAL A 94 -9.37 -17.45 -12.21
C VAL A 94 -10.68 -18.03 -11.67
N GLU A 95 -10.57 -18.96 -10.72
CA GLU A 95 -11.72 -19.67 -10.13
C GLU A 95 -12.77 -18.71 -9.53
N ARG A 96 -12.32 -17.60 -8.94
CA ARG A 96 -13.20 -16.64 -8.26
C ARG A 96 -14.15 -15.92 -9.23
N SER A 97 -13.69 -15.64 -10.45
CA SER A 97 -14.47 -14.96 -11.51
C SER A 97 -15.03 -15.94 -12.54
N ASP A 98 -14.61 -17.20 -12.49
CA ASP A 98 -14.90 -18.23 -13.49
C ASP A 98 -14.59 -17.74 -14.92
N SER A 99 -13.41 -17.12 -15.07
CA SER A 99 -12.95 -16.54 -16.33
C SER A 99 -11.46 -16.76 -16.56
N TYR A 100 -11.03 -16.55 -17.80
CA TYR A 100 -9.63 -16.47 -18.18
C TYR A 100 -9.19 -15.00 -18.19
N GLU A 101 -8.07 -14.69 -17.57
CA GLU A 101 -7.58 -13.33 -17.37
C GLU A 101 -6.09 -13.22 -17.73
N ASP A 102 -5.72 -12.10 -18.35
CA ASP A 102 -4.32 -11.77 -18.61
C ASP A 102 -3.74 -10.96 -17.43
N LEU A 103 -2.71 -11.53 -16.82
CA LEU A 103 -2.05 -10.99 -15.63
C LEU A 103 -0.69 -10.40 -16.00
N GLN A 104 -0.38 -9.25 -15.39
CA GLN A 104 0.86 -8.52 -15.61
C GLN A 104 1.42 -8.12 -14.25
N ASN A 105 2.62 -8.58 -13.91
CA ASN A 105 3.29 -8.27 -12.66
C ASN A 105 4.55 -7.46 -12.93
N ILE A 106 4.74 -6.37 -12.18
CA ILE A 106 5.97 -5.58 -12.22
C ILE A 106 6.86 -6.02 -11.06
N TYR A 107 8.09 -6.39 -11.37
CA TYR A 107 9.08 -6.80 -10.38
C TYR A 107 10.33 -5.94 -10.52
N ALA A 108 10.82 -5.39 -9.42
CA ALA A 108 12.09 -4.65 -9.39
C ALA A 108 12.83 -4.98 -8.10
N THR A 109 14.16 -4.97 -8.17
CA THR A 109 15.03 -5.25 -7.04
C THR A 109 15.99 -4.09 -6.85
N LEU A 110 16.10 -3.63 -5.60
CA LEU A 110 17.20 -2.78 -5.15
C LEU A 110 18.22 -3.70 -4.47
N GLU A 111 19.40 -3.84 -5.07
CA GLU A 111 20.43 -4.73 -4.55
C GLU A 111 21.00 -4.20 -3.22
N GLY A 112 20.92 -5.03 -2.18
CA GLY A 112 21.51 -4.76 -0.88
C GLY A 112 22.88 -5.41 -0.70
N GLN A 113 23.40 -5.36 0.52
CA GLN A 113 24.67 -6.03 0.89
C GLN A 113 24.47 -7.44 1.47
N SER A 114 23.23 -7.87 1.67
CA SER A 114 22.88 -9.13 2.33
C SER A 114 22.24 -10.09 1.35
N ASP A 115 22.42 -11.39 1.57
CA ASP A 115 21.72 -12.47 0.84
C ASP A 115 20.24 -12.62 1.24
N SER A 116 19.75 -11.79 2.19
CA SER A 116 18.35 -11.77 2.63
C SER A 116 17.59 -10.60 2.02
N TYR A 117 16.31 -10.82 1.70
CA TYR A 117 15.47 -9.84 1.01
C TYR A 117 14.28 -9.40 1.87
N ILE A 118 13.92 -8.12 1.76
CA ILE A 118 12.63 -7.60 2.20
C ILE A 118 11.77 -7.42 0.96
N MET A 119 10.64 -8.12 0.89
CA MET A 119 9.72 -8.02 -0.22
C MET A 119 8.57 -7.07 0.13
N LEU A 120 8.47 -5.96 -0.61
CA LEU A 120 7.33 -5.06 -0.56
C LEU A 120 6.39 -5.41 -1.69
N VAL A 121 5.13 -5.74 -1.37
CA VAL A 121 4.13 -6.18 -2.35
C VAL A 121 2.86 -5.38 -2.23
N THR A 122 2.31 -5.00 -3.36
CA THR A 122 0.97 -4.45 -3.50
C THR A 122 0.40 -4.87 -4.85
N HIS A 123 -0.91 -4.70 -5.02
CA HIS A 123 -1.56 -4.89 -6.31
C HIS A 123 -1.83 -3.52 -6.93
N TYR A 124 -1.90 -3.44 -8.26
CA TYR A 124 -2.15 -2.18 -8.97
C TYR A 124 -3.42 -2.18 -9.81
N ASP A 125 -4.07 -3.32 -9.95
CA ASP A 125 -5.38 -3.49 -10.58
C ASP A 125 -6.52 -3.10 -9.62
N ARG A 126 -7.71 -2.90 -10.18
CA ARG A 126 -8.90 -2.52 -9.39
C ARG A 126 -10.10 -3.41 -9.64
N SER A 127 -10.97 -3.42 -8.63
CA SER A 127 -12.33 -3.92 -8.83
C SER A 127 -13.04 -3.10 -9.89
N ARG A 128 -13.66 -3.81 -10.84
CA ARG A 128 -14.57 -3.22 -11.84
C ARG A 128 -15.73 -2.49 -11.18
N ALA A 129 -16.37 -1.62 -11.96
CA ALA A 129 -17.70 -1.10 -11.65
C ALA A 129 -18.67 -2.26 -11.40
N LYS A 130 -19.45 -2.16 -10.31
CA LYS A 130 -20.53 -3.08 -9.97
C LYS A 130 -21.84 -2.33 -10.08
N PRO A 131 -22.44 -2.25 -11.29
CA PRO A 131 -23.66 -1.47 -11.53
C PRO A 131 -24.83 -1.91 -10.64
N GLU A 132 -24.81 -3.15 -10.15
CA GLU A 132 -25.77 -3.69 -9.19
C GLU A 132 -25.62 -3.15 -7.75
N ARG A 133 -24.54 -2.42 -7.44
CA ARG A 133 -24.27 -1.85 -6.11
C ARG A 133 -24.20 -0.34 -6.18
N TYR A 134 -25.15 0.34 -5.53
CA TYR A 134 -25.30 1.81 -5.55
C TYR A 134 -23.99 2.60 -5.33
N ALA A 135 -23.11 2.15 -4.44
CA ALA A 135 -21.84 2.83 -4.14
C ALA A 135 -20.65 2.42 -5.03
N GLU A 136 -20.84 1.49 -5.96
CA GLU A 136 -19.79 0.94 -6.84
C GLU A 136 -20.17 1.05 -8.34
N MET A 137 -21.29 1.71 -8.67
CA MET A 137 -21.84 1.76 -10.04
C MET A 137 -20.89 2.42 -11.05
N ASP A 138 -20.15 3.44 -10.62
CA ASP A 138 -19.21 4.17 -11.48
C ASP A 138 -17.78 3.61 -11.43
N GLY A 139 -17.57 2.50 -10.72
CA GLY A 139 -16.25 1.95 -10.45
C GLY A 139 -15.51 2.73 -9.36
N SER A 140 -14.63 2.02 -8.65
CA SER A 140 -13.89 2.62 -7.55
C SER A 140 -12.64 3.33 -8.05
N ARG A 141 -12.60 4.65 -7.87
CA ARG A 141 -11.33 5.37 -7.79
C ARG A 141 -10.56 5.01 -6.51
N GLY A 142 -10.96 4.06 -5.65
CA GLY A 142 -10.15 3.34 -4.62
C GLY A 142 -8.82 3.97 -4.17
N ALA A 143 -8.87 5.17 -3.60
CA ALA A 143 -7.70 5.89 -3.16
C ALA A 143 -6.91 5.13 -2.06
N THR A 144 -7.61 4.29 -1.32
CA THR A 144 -7.09 3.54 -0.17
C THR A 144 -6.68 2.10 -0.50
N ASP A 145 -7.38 1.42 -1.41
CA ASP A 145 -7.22 -0.03 -1.65
C ASP A 145 -5.88 -0.39 -2.35
N VAL A 146 -5.43 0.48 -3.26
CA VAL A 146 -4.27 0.25 -4.14
C VAL A 146 -3.26 1.39 -4.07
N ARG A 147 -3.75 2.62 -4.17
CA ARG A 147 -2.93 3.81 -4.41
C ARG A 147 -2.03 4.15 -3.22
N TYR A 148 -2.51 3.93 -2.00
CA TYR A 148 -1.73 4.18 -0.79
C TYR A 148 -0.56 3.20 -0.68
N GLY A 149 -0.78 1.91 -0.99
CA GLY A 149 0.28 0.90 -1.00
C GLY A 149 1.35 1.23 -2.05
N LEU A 150 0.93 1.51 -3.29
CA LEU A 150 1.84 1.89 -4.38
C LEU A 150 2.63 3.16 -4.06
N SER A 151 1.97 4.23 -3.62
CA SER A 151 2.65 5.50 -3.32
C SER A 151 3.63 5.35 -2.15
N THR A 152 3.29 4.52 -1.16
CA THR A 152 4.18 4.22 -0.02
C THR A 152 5.41 3.47 -0.50
N ILE A 153 5.26 2.45 -1.35
CA ILE A 153 6.40 1.69 -1.88
C ILE A 153 7.27 2.58 -2.76
N LEU A 154 6.69 3.33 -3.71
CA LEU A 154 7.44 4.23 -4.59
C LEU A 154 8.23 5.26 -3.80
N GLU A 155 7.61 5.92 -2.83
CA GLU A 155 8.28 6.94 -2.03
C GLU A 155 9.33 6.35 -1.08
N THR A 156 9.11 5.12 -0.59
CA THR A 156 10.10 4.38 0.20
C THR A 156 11.32 4.06 -0.65
N VAL A 157 11.13 3.50 -1.85
CA VAL A 157 12.20 3.16 -2.79
C VAL A 157 12.97 4.40 -3.25
N ARG A 158 12.30 5.55 -3.40
CA ARG A 158 12.94 6.82 -3.81
C ARG A 158 14.00 7.31 -2.81
N VAL A 159 13.87 6.99 -1.53
CA VAL A 159 14.69 7.59 -0.46
C VAL A 159 15.71 6.64 0.17
N ILE A 160 15.72 5.39 -0.26
CA ILE A 160 16.69 4.36 0.17
C ILE A 160 17.75 4.14 -0.90
#